data_AF-A0A7V7DQI8-F1
#
_entry.id   AF-A0A7V7DQI8-F1
#
_cell.length_a   1.000
_cell.length_b   1.000
_cell.length_c   1.000
_cell.angle_alpha   90.00
_cell.angle_beta   90.00
_cell.angle_gamma   90.00
#
_symmetry.space_group_name_H-M   'P 1'
#
loop_
_entity.id
_entity.type
_entity.pdbx_description
1 polymer ?
#
loop_
_entity_poly.entity_id
_entity_poly.type
_entity_poly.pdbx_seq_one_letter_code
_entity_poly.pdbx_strand_id
1 'polypeptide(L)' 'MPGISLNALVTGKGDPLVILHGLFGSARNWNAIARGLADIREVHALDLRNHGS' A
#
# COMPACT_ATOMS: atom_id res chain seq x y z
N MET A 1 -2.57 23.93 1.62
CA MET A 1 -2.29 23.17 0.38
C MET A 1 -3.38 22.11 0.26
N PRO A 2 -4.11 21.98 -0.87
CA PRO A 2 -5.03 20.87 -1.01
C PRO A 2 -4.25 19.56 -0.98
N GLY A 3 -4.74 18.58 -0.21
CA GLY A 3 -4.18 17.24 -0.20
C GLY A 3 -4.28 16.60 -1.59
N ILE A 4 -3.36 15.68 -1.90
CA ILE A 4 -3.44 14.84 -3.09
C ILE A 4 -4.03 13.48 -2.71
N SER A 5 -4.91 12.94 -3.53
CA SER A 5 -5.38 11.56 -3.43
C SER A 5 -4.37 10.61 -4.09
N LEU A 6 -4.05 9.51 -3.43
CA LEU A 6 -3.20 8.45 -3.96
C LEU A 6 -3.98 7.13 -3.96
N ASN A 7 -3.67 6.24 -4.90
CA ASN A 7 -4.23 4.90 -4.91
C ASN A 7 -3.62 4.03 -3.79
N ALA A 8 -4.44 3.15 -3.22
CA ALA A 8 -4.07 2.29 -2.11
C ALA A 8 -4.72 0.90 -2.22
N LEU A 9 -3.96 -0.13 -1.88
CA LEU A 9 -4.46 -1.47 -1.60
C LEU A 9 -4.43 -1.66 -0.08
N VAL A 10 -5.62 -1.80 0.52
CA VAL A 10 -5.78 -1.96 1.97
C VAL A 10 -6.32 -3.36 2.28
N THR A 11 -5.68 -4.06 3.22
CA THR A 11 -6.08 -5.42 3.64
C THR A 11 -5.75 -5.66 5.11
N GLY A 12 -6.47 -6.59 5.74
CA GLY A 12 -6.27 -6.96 7.14
C GLY A 12 -6.91 -5.99 8.13
N LYS A 13 -6.58 -6.18 9.41
CA LYS A 13 -7.05 -5.36 10.54
C LYS A 13 -5.94 -5.30 11.61
N GLY A 14 -6.01 -4.31 12.49
CA GLY A 14 -5.02 -4.12 13.57
C GLY A 14 -4.15 -2.90 13.35
N ASP A 15 -2.97 -2.86 13.96
CA ASP A 15 -2.09 -1.69 13.86
C ASP A 15 -1.67 -1.44 12.40
N PRO A 16 -1.79 -0.20 11.90
CA PRO A 16 -1.52 0.11 10.51
C PRO A 16 -0.06 -0.14 10.15
N LEU A 17 0.18 -0.70 8.97
CA LEU A 17 1.48 -0.87 8.34
C LEU A 17 1.44 -0.27 6.93
N VAL A 18 2.22 0.78 6.69
CA VAL A 18 2.33 1.40 5.38
C VAL A 18 3.52 0.82 4.62
N ILE A 19 3.29 0.40 3.38
CA ILE A 19 4.33 -0.09 2.48
C ILE A 19 4.40 0.81 1.24
N LEU A 20 5.59 1.34 0.97
CA LEU A 20 5.88 2.15 -0.21
C LEU A 20 6.79 1.37 -1.15
N HIS A 21 6.51 1.42 -2.45
CA HIS A 21 7.38 0.82 -3.46
C HIS A 21 8.54 1.75 -3.84
N GLY A 22 9.55 1.19 -4.52
CA GLY A 22 10.66 1.94 -5.10
C GLY A 22 10.45 2.32 -6.57
N LEU A 23 11.53 2.71 -7.25
CA LEU A 23 11.53 3.07 -8.67
C LEU A 23 10.98 1.92 -9.53
N PHE A 24 10.16 2.26 -10.53
CA PHE A 24 9.45 1.31 -11.41
C PHE A 24 8.45 0.37 -10.70
N GLY A 25 8.13 0.64 -9.43
CA GLY A 25 7.17 -0.14 -8.65
C GLY A 25 5.73 0.41 -8.68
N SER A 26 4.84 -0.35 -8.06
CA SER A 26 3.46 -0.01 -7.72
C SER A 26 3.02 -0.78 -6.46
N ALA A 27 1.91 -0.37 -5.84
CA ALA A 27 1.28 -1.06 -4.71
C ALA A 27 1.06 -2.56 -4.98
N ARG A 28 0.74 -2.93 -6.22
CA ARG A 28 0.47 -4.33 -6.62
C ARG A 28 1.67 -5.24 -6.43
N ASN A 29 2.91 -4.73 -6.44
CA ASN A 29 4.09 -5.55 -6.18
C ASN A 29 4.08 -6.17 -4.77
N TRP A 30 3.35 -5.57 -3.83
CA TRP A 30 3.28 -6.01 -2.45
C TRP A 30 2.10 -6.95 -2.15
N ASN A 31 1.28 -7.33 -3.14
CA ASN A 31 0.06 -8.09 -2.91
C ASN A 31 0.24 -9.41 -2.12
N ALA A 32 1.28 -10.19 -2.41
CA ALA A 32 1.54 -11.44 -1.70
C ALA A 32 1.93 -11.18 -0.24
N ILE A 33 2.78 -10.17 -0.01
CA ILE A 33 3.27 -9.78 1.31
C ILE A 33 2.13 -9.17 2.14
N ALA A 34 1.32 -8.29 1.53
CA ALA A 34 0.17 -7.68 2.18
C ALA A 34 -0.86 -8.73 2.64
N ARG A 35 -1.12 -9.75 1.81
CA ARG A 35 -1.97 -10.88 2.20
C ARG A 35 -1.39 -11.70 3.35
N GLY A 36 -0.08 -11.99 3.32
CA GLY A 36 0.58 -12.73 4.39
C GLY A 36 0.62 -11.99 5.74
N LEU A 37 0.57 -10.65 5.72
CA LEU A 37 0.58 -9.81 6.92
C LEU A 37 -0.83 -9.40 7.40
N ALA A 38 -1.87 -9.66 6.60
CA ALA A 38 -3.23 -9.20 6.86
C ALA A 38 -3.85 -9.78 8.14
N ASP A 39 -3.37 -10.94 8.59
CA ASP A 39 -3.87 -11.60 9.81
C ASP A 39 -3.46 -10.88 11.10
N ILE A 40 -2.38 -10.07 11.04
CA ILE A 40 -1.81 -9.40 12.21
C ILE A 40 -1.74 -7.87 12.09
N ARG A 41 -1.90 -7.30 10.88
CA ARG A 41 -1.77 -5.86 10.61
C ARG A 41 -2.83 -5.39 9.61
N GLU A 42 -3.22 -4.13 9.73
CA GLU A 42 -3.93 -3.42 8.65
C GLU A 42 -2.88 -2.88 7.67
N VAL A 43 -2.68 -3.55 6.54
CA VAL A 43 -1.64 -3.24 5.57
C VAL A 43 -2.17 -2.27 4.52
N HIS A 44 -1.46 -1.15 4.34
CA HIS A 44 -1.71 -0.12 3.33
C HIS A 44 -0.55 -0.09 2.35
N ALA A 45 -0.71 -0.68 1.16
CA ALA A 45 0.26 -0.55 0.08
C ALA A 45 -0.17 0.59 -0.86
N LEU A 46 0.65 1.65 -0.94
CA LEU A 46 0.33 2.87 -1.69
C LEU A 46 1.02 2.91 -3.04
N ASP A 47 0.34 3.48 -4.03
CA ASP A 47 0.99 3.97 -5.24
C ASP A 47 1.54 5.38 -4.98
N LEU A 48 2.86 5.53 -5.15
CA LEU A 48 3.49 6.85 -5.09
C LEU A 48 3.00 7.72 -6.25
N ARG A 49 3.08 9.04 -6.08
CA ARG A 49 2.66 10.00 -7.13
C ARG A 49 3.28 9.63 -8.48
N ASN A 50 2.45 9.63 -9.53
CA ASN A 50 2.82 9.27 -10.91
C ASN A 50 3.24 7.80 -11.12
N HIS A 51 2.89 6.89 -10.21
CA HIS A 51 3.11 5.45 -10.33
C HIS A 51 1.80 4.70 -10.16
N GLY A 52 1.72 3.49 -10.71
CA GLY A 52 0.53 2.63 -10.56
C GLY A 52 -0.72 3.23 -11.21
N SER A 53 -1.82 3.28 -10.45
CA SER A 53 -3.16 3.71 -10.90
C SER A 53 -3.58 5.07 -10.37
#